data_AF-A0A7Y7DUM2-F1
#
_entry.id   AF-A0A7Y7DUM2-F1
#
_cell.length_a   1.000
_cell.length_b   1.000
_cell.length_c   1.000
_cell.angle_alpha   90.00
_cell.angle_beta   90.00
_cell.angle_gamma   90.00
#
_symmetry.space_group_name_H-M   'P 1'
#
loop_
_entity.id
_entity.type
_entity.pdbx_description
1 polymer ?
#
loop_
_entity_poly.entity_id
_entity_poly.type
_entity_poly.pdbx_seq_one_letter_code
_entity_poly.pdbx_strand_id
1 'polypeptide(L)'
;MRRTLTAIGMLLSTTLWAQHNNEFYNDGAEVTVQNGAEMYVMGDFHNYQATGLLTHDGFIEIQGNVLSDNQFQQRGTGTTLITNVDVNAGQTQYIQGSYAVRGGQSAIGVNDGSFYDLELANDQGIVWLNGTGNIADVRNSVNFSGTGAPLVNRIITHDPSALPANGSGYVATFGLMNPAPGTANLISNSVAIGGNSSGIDQGYIQGNFRRAILSTGGIYNYVLGLEPAGAGAQRGMQYIHLDLAANNYDVISGFFETGLDNTFPVATECSGYIMSYYGGVDHGQWVMSDITGSGTGVYTVQMWPQDDNFPGQSVWMITKDNSIQGTANVCGPTPVGLSRSGFAGMGQFGAAATSILLPAELLHISASPNVDHIEIDWTVGSEFNLDYYELQRSENGIDFQTVATIDAVGTTQEEQQYAYADYGVTRNKNYYYRYQSVDNDFYTEYSPIVSAQITGSDNFSESMLLYPNPTNGNVFVDLNLELKSEISMVVLNNAGQNVEVKQFSGNAGNNVFTLDAASWASGVYIVELTEKRTGETVRKRIVKN
;
A
#
# COMPACT_ATOMS: atom_id res chain seq x y z
N MET A 1 -1.06 -87.05 -33.26
CA MET A 1 -1.79 -85.78 -33.40
C MET A 1 -1.34 -84.85 -32.29
N ARG A 2 -0.46 -83.89 -32.57
CA ARG A 2 -0.26 -82.67 -31.77
C ARG A 2 0.67 -81.75 -32.56
N ARG A 3 0.08 -80.67 -33.09
CA ARG A 3 0.79 -79.54 -33.68
C ARG A 3 1.06 -78.52 -32.60
N THR A 4 2.25 -77.96 -32.63
CA THR A 4 2.70 -76.75 -31.95
C THR A 4 1.89 -75.54 -32.41
N LEU A 5 1.57 -74.61 -31.51
CA LEU A 5 1.37 -73.21 -31.85
C LEU A 5 1.88 -72.32 -30.71
N THR A 6 2.85 -71.48 -31.05
CA THR A 6 3.46 -70.43 -30.25
C THR A 6 2.51 -69.23 -30.19
N ALA A 7 2.31 -68.64 -29.01
CA ALA A 7 1.67 -67.33 -28.87
C ALA A 7 2.60 -66.40 -28.07
N ILE A 8 3.05 -65.36 -28.76
CA ILE A 8 3.84 -64.23 -28.24
C ILE A 8 2.88 -63.32 -27.48
N GLY A 9 3.09 -63.16 -26.17
CA GLY A 9 2.39 -62.17 -25.35
C GLY A 9 3.30 -60.98 -25.09
N MET A 10 2.92 -59.82 -25.65
CA MET A 10 3.58 -58.52 -25.45
C MET A 10 3.75 -58.20 -23.96
N LEU A 11 4.95 -57.76 -23.57
CA LEU A 11 5.16 -56.96 -22.38
C LEU A 11 4.41 -55.63 -22.53
N LEU A 12 3.21 -55.55 -21.95
CA LEU A 12 2.63 -54.30 -21.52
C LEU A 12 3.19 -54.01 -20.13
N SER A 13 4.20 -53.13 -20.08
CA SER A 13 4.63 -52.50 -18.83
C SER A 13 3.51 -51.59 -18.34
N THR A 14 2.57 -52.14 -17.57
CA THR A 14 1.83 -51.32 -16.62
C THR A 14 2.78 -51.04 -15.48
N THR A 15 3.34 -49.84 -15.43
CA THR A 15 3.85 -49.27 -14.20
C THR A 15 2.67 -49.17 -13.23
N LEU A 16 2.42 -50.26 -12.49
CA LEU A 16 1.59 -50.25 -11.29
C LEU A 16 2.44 -49.59 -10.21
N TRP A 17 2.33 -48.27 -10.09
CA TRP A 17 2.67 -47.63 -8.82
C TRP A 17 1.53 -48.00 -7.88
N ALA A 18 1.79 -48.97 -7.00
CA ALA A 18 0.88 -49.35 -5.93
C ALA A 18 0.85 -48.24 -4.88
N GLN A 19 0.11 -47.18 -5.17
CA GLN A 19 -0.28 -46.16 -4.22
C GLN A 19 -1.43 -46.76 -3.39
N HIS A 20 -1.36 -46.73 -2.05
CA HIS A 20 -2.38 -47.21 -1.08
C HIS A 20 -2.40 -48.68 -0.60
N ASN A 21 -1.41 -49.55 -0.87
CA ASN A 21 -1.53 -50.96 -0.42
C ASN A 21 -1.24 -51.22 1.09
N ASN A 22 -0.69 -50.25 1.82
CA ASN A 22 -0.32 -50.41 3.23
C ASN A 22 -1.18 -49.49 4.12
N GLU A 23 -2.43 -49.85 4.31
CA GLU A 23 -3.36 -49.11 5.16
C GLU A 23 -3.36 -49.68 6.58
N PHE A 24 -3.43 -48.79 7.57
CA PHE A 24 -3.87 -49.18 8.90
C PHE A 24 -5.38 -48.98 8.97
N TYR A 25 -6.12 -50.06 9.20
CA TYR A 25 -7.58 -50.01 9.26
C TYR A 25 -8.11 -50.54 10.58
N ASN A 26 -8.66 -49.63 11.39
CA ASN A 26 -9.34 -49.95 12.64
C ASN A 26 -10.81 -49.55 12.57
N ASP A 27 -11.71 -50.52 12.63
CA ASP A 27 -13.17 -50.33 12.62
C ASP A 27 -13.77 -50.88 13.91
N GLY A 28 -13.43 -50.23 15.02
CA GLY A 28 -14.04 -50.51 16.31
C GLY A 28 -13.23 -51.33 17.31
N ALA A 29 -11.94 -51.58 17.10
CA ALA A 29 -11.05 -52.23 18.07
C ALA A 29 -10.23 -51.21 18.90
N GLU A 30 -9.93 -51.56 20.15
CA GLU A 30 -8.98 -50.77 20.95
C GLU A 30 -7.55 -50.99 20.44
N VAL A 31 -6.86 -49.89 20.17
CA VAL A 31 -5.47 -49.86 19.71
C VAL A 31 -4.66 -49.05 20.71
N THR A 32 -3.55 -49.59 21.21
CA THR A 32 -2.69 -48.91 22.18
C THR A 32 -1.28 -48.77 21.63
N VAL A 33 -0.81 -47.53 21.50
CA VAL A 33 0.58 -47.17 21.21
C VAL A 33 1.17 -46.60 22.49
N GLN A 34 1.93 -47.42 23.21
CA GLN A 34 2.51 -47.05 24.51
C GLN A 34 3.62 -46.01 24.37
N ASN A 35 3.90 -45.30 25.47
CA ASN A 35 5.06 -44.41 25.53
C ASN A 35 6.36 -45.16 25.16
N GLY A 36 7.16 -44.58 24.27
CA GLY A 36 8.37 -45.19 23.70
C GLY A 36 8.13 -46.20 22.58
N ALA A 37 6.87 -46.51 22.23
CA ALA A 37 6.54 -47.26 21.03
C ALA A 37 6.37 -46.32 19.83
N GLU A 38 6.79 -46.80 18.67
CA GLU A 38 6.67 -46.09 17.40
C GLU A 38 5.85 -46.95 16.42
N MET A 39 4.90 -46.32 15.75
CA MET A 39 4.08 -46.94 14.72
C MET A 39 4.25 -46.17 13.41
N TYR A 40 4.58 -46.88 12.35
CA TYR A 40 4.83 -46.30 11.04
C TYR A 40 3.79 -46.83 10.04
N VAL A 41 2.94 -45.95 9.53
CA VAL A 41 1.88 -46.28 8.58
C VAL A 41 2.25 -45.74 7.21
N MET A 42 2.72 -46.64 6.35
CA MET A 42 3.19 -46.35 5.00
C MET A 42 2.04 -46.25 3.98
N GLY A 43 0.96 -45.57 4.38
CA GLY A 43 -0.30 -45.44 3.64
C GLY A 43 -1.37 -44.78 4.51
N ASP A 44 -2.64 -45.03 4.20
CA ASP A 44 -3.76 -44.35 4.86
C ASP A 44 -4.02 -44.92 6.27
N PHE A 45 -4.40 -44.04 7.19
CA PHE A 45 -4.69 -44.35 8.58
C PHE A 45 -6.17 -44.16 8.86
N HIS A 46 -6.88 -45.26 9.07
CA HIS A 46 -8.31 -45.28 9.27
C HIS A 46 -8.66 -45.68 10.71
N ASN A 47 -9.43 -44.84 11.41
CA ASN A 47 -10.06 -45.22 12.66
C ASN A 47 -11.53 -44.82 12.70
N TYR A 48 -12.39 -45.81 12.86
CA TYR A 48 -13.84 -45.66 12.87
C TYR A 48 -14.46 -46.28 14.13
N GLN A 49 -15.71 -45.91 14.39
CA GLN A 49 -16.54 -46.34 15.52
C GLN A 49 -16.06 -45.85 16.89
N ALA A 50 -17.02 -45.65 17.79
CA ALA A 50 -16.71 -45.26 19.18
C ALA A 50 -15.97 -46.35 19.98
N THR A 51 -16.10 -47.62 19.59
CA THR A 51 -15.36 -48.73 20.22
C THR A 51 -13.91 -48.82 19.73
N GLY A 52 -13.56 -48.09 18.66
CA GLY A 52 -12.25 -48.02 18.03
C GLY A 52 -11.27 -47.11 18.78
N LEU A 53 -11.23 -47.21 20.12
CA LEU A 53 -10.46 -46.29 20.95
C LEU A 53 -8.96 -46.41 20.65
N LEU A 54 -8.34 -45.30 20.24
CA LEU A 54 -6.89 -45.20 20.11
C LEU A 54 -6.29 -44.61 21.40
N THR A 55 -5.55 -45.42 22.15
CA THR A 55 -4.75 -44.95 23.28
C THR A 55 -3.33 -44.68 22.78
N HIS A 56 -3.00 -43.41 22.53
CA HIS A 56 -1.76 -43.00 21.89
C HIS A 56 -0.91 -42.17 22.84
N ASP A 57 0.13 -42.80 23.41
CA ASP A 57 1.14 -42.19 24.28
C ASP A 57 2.57 -42.25 23.69
N GLY A 58 2.75 -42.98 22.58
CA GLY A 58 4.02 -43.06 21.84
C GLY A 58 4.08 -42.11 20.65
N PHE A 59 4.61 -42.61 19.53
CA PHE A 59 4.75 -41.89 18.27
C PHE A 59 4.04 -42.63 17.12
N ILE A 60 3.26 -41.92 16.31
CA ILE A 60 2.63 -42.46 15.10
C ILE A 60 3.05 -41.59 13.92
N GLU A 61 3.72 -42.19 12.93
CA GLU A 61 3.99 -41.56 11.63
C GLU A 61 3.01 -42.10 10.58
N ILE A 62 2.39 -41.19 9.82
CA ILE A 62 1.42 -41.50 8.78
C ILE A 62 1.88 -40.86 7.48
N GLN A 63 2.10 -41.69 6.46
CA GLN A 63 2.52 -41.24 5.13
C GLN A 63 1.34 -40.99 4.17
N GLY A 64 0.15 -41.49 4.48
CA GLY A 64 -1.07 -41.30 3.69
C GLY A 64 -2.09 -40.36 4.35
N ASN A 65 -3.35 -40.53 3.98
CA ASN A 65 -4.47 -39.76 4.52
C ASN A 65 -4.84 -40.21 5.93
N VAL A 66 -5.40 -39.30 6.71
CA VAL A 66 -5.82 -39.56 8.09
C VAL A 66 -7.35 -39.48 8.14
N LEU A 67 -7.99 -40.62 8.36
CA LEU A 67 -9.41 -40.82 8.11
C LEU A 67 -10.14 -41.32 9.36
N SER A 68 -11.19 -40.61 9.75
CA SER A 68 -12.08 -41.04 10.85
C SER A 68 -13.56 -40.81 10.55
N ASP A 69 -14.42 -41.23 11.47
CA ASP A 69 -15.83 -40.87 11.51
C ASP A 69 -16.15 -39.95 12.70
N ASN A 70 -17.42 -39.56 12.79
CA ASN A 70 -17.92 -38.77 13.91
C ASN A 70 -18.10 -39.58 15.20
N GLN A 71 -17.66 -40.82 15.29
CA GLN A 71 -17.74 -41.63 16.51
C GLN A 71 -16.37 -41.97 17.10
N PHE A 72 -15.30 -41.89 16.31
CA PHE A 72 -13.92 -42.11 16.70
C PHE A 72 -13.53 -41.36 17.98
N GLN A 73 -12.74 -42.05 18.81
CA GLN A 73 -12.20 -41.54 20.07
C GLN A 73 -10.72 -41.91 20.18
N GLN A 74 -9.95 -40.97 20.72
CA GLN A 74 -8.55 -41.11 21.06
C GLN A 74 -8.30 -40.51 22.45
N ARG A 75 -7.22 -40.95 23.09
CA ARG A 75 -6.67 -40.36 24.29
C ARG A 75 -5.17 -40.54 24.33
N GLY A 76 -4.54 -39.95 25.34
CA GLY A 76 -3.11 -40.04 25.57
C GLY A 76 -2.39 -38.75 25.18
N THR A 77 -1.07 -38.80 25.34
CA THR A 77 -0.17 -37.66 25.15
C THR A 77 0.86 -37.85 24.04
N GLY A 78 0.58 -38.74 23.09
CA GLY A 78 1.51 -39.08 22.01
C GLY A 78 1.54 -38.05 20.88
N THR A 79 2.56 -38.21 20.03
CA THR A 79 2.79 -37.37 18.85
C THR A 79 2.37 -38.09 17.58
N THR A 80 1.51 -37.43 16.80
CA THR A 80 1.15 -37.87 15.45
C THR A 80 1.89 -37.02 14.42
N LEU A 81 2.76 -37.63 13.63
CA LEU A 81 3.44 -37.03 12.49
C LEU A 81 2.70 -37.37 11.20
N ILE A 82 2.24 -36.34 10.49
CA ILE A 82 1.67 -36.46 9.16
C ILE A 82 2.75 -36.03 8.16
N THR A 83 3.24 -36.97 7.37
CA THR A 83 4.38 -36.77 6.46
C THR A 83 4.05 -37.28 5.08
N ASN A 84 4.77 -36.79 4.08
CA ASN A 84 4.62 -37.29 2.72
C ASN A 84 5.95 -37.40 1.96
N VAL A 85 7.01 -37.82 2.67
CA VAL A 85 8.38 -37.73 2.12
C VAL A 85 8.86 -39.00 1.42
N ASP A 86 8.32 -40.19 1.73
CA ASP A 86 8.84 -41.45 1.18
C ASP A 86 7.87 -42.17 0.23
N VAL A 87 6.61 -42.41 0.63
CA VAL A 87 5.70 -43.32 -0.09
C VAL A 87 4.65 -42.61 -0.95
N ASN A 88 4.23 -41.40 -0.59
CA ASN A 88 3.19 -40.65 -1.31
C ASN A 88 3.73 -39.32 -1.89
N ALA A 89 5.06 -39.17 -2.01
CA ALA A 89 5.70 -37.92 -2.42
C ALA A 89 5.08 -37.32 -3.69
N GLY A 90 4.77 -36.03 -3.66
CA GLY A 90 4.10 -35.27 -4.72
C GLY A 90 2.58 -35.31 -4.67
N GLN A 91 1.98 -36.07 -3.76
CA GLN A 91 0.52 -36.26 -3.68
C GLN A 91 -0.13 -35.36 -2.64
N THR A 92 -1.42 -35.09 -2.86
CA THR A 92 -2.25 -34.38 -1.88
C THR A 92 -2.52 -35.27 -0.68
N GLN A 93 -2.24 -34.74 0.52
CA GLN A 93 -2.52 -35.38 1.80
C GLN A 93 -3.60 -34.61 2.55
N TYR A 94 -4.55 -35.33 3.14
CA TYR A 94 -5.63 -34.71 3.91
C TYR A 94 -6.00 -35.48 5.18
N ILE A 95 -6.55 -34.73 6.13
CA ILE A 95 -7.27 -35.25 7.29
C ILE A 95 -8.76 -35.13 6.98
N GLN A 96 -9.52 -36.20 7.20
CA GLN A 96 -10.96 -36.24 6.99
C GLN A 96 -11.65 -36.98 8.15
N GLY A 97 -12.87 -36.56 8.47
CA GLY A 97 -13.63 -37.09 9.59
C GLY A 97 -13.65 -36.09 10.74
N SER A 98 -13.68 -36.59 11.98
CA SER A 98 -13.72 -35.72 13.15
C SER A 98 -12.68 -36.13 14.19
N TYR A 99 -11.53 -35.47 14.09
CA TYR A 99 -10.49 -35.47 15.12
C TYR A 99 -10.66 -34.28 16.06
N ALA A 100 -11.86 -34.15 16.64
CA ALA A 100 -12.22 -32.97 17.43
C ALA A 100 -12.43 -33.28 18.92
N VAL A 101 -12.14 -32.28 19.75
CA VAL A 101 -12.50 -32.24 21.18
C VAL A 101 -14.01 -32.18 21.31
N ARG A 102 -14.56 -33.02 22.20
CA ARG A 102 -16.00 -33.16 22.44
C ARG A 102 -16.33 -32.75 23.88
N GLY A 103 -16.67 -31.47 24.07
CA GLY A 103 -17.05 -30.89 25.36
C GLY A 103 -16.25 -29.61 25.68
N GLY A 104 -16.91 -28.61 26.28
CA GLY A 104 -16.23 -27.41 26.79
C GLY A 104 -15.31 -27.75 27.98
N GLN A 105 -14.39 -26.83 28.33
CA GLN A 105 -13.23 -26.92 29.24
C GLN A 105 -13.20 -28.02 30.34
N SER A 106 -14.36 -28.43 30.87
CA SER A 106 -14.50 -29.45 31.92
C SER A 106 -14.12 -30.88 31.51
N ALA A 107 -13.91 -31.19 30.23
CA ALA A 107 -13.57 -32.55 29.79
C ALA A 107 -12.57 -32.61 28.61
N ILE A 108 -11.53 -31.77 28.61
CA ILE A 108 -10.46 -31.86 27.60
C ILE A 108 -9.84 -33.27 27.65
N GLY A 109 -9.98 -34.05 26.57
CA GLY A 109 -9.04 -35.12 26.24
C GLY A 109 -9.09 -36.43 27.03
N VAL A 110 -10.20 -36.83 27.65
CA VAL A 110 -10.25 -38.16 28.30
C VAL A 110 -10.60 -39.26 27.31
N ASN A 111 -11.42 -38.99 26.28
CA ASN A 111 -11.74 -39.87 25.14
C ASN A 111 -12.45 -39.04 24.03
N ASP A 112 -11.71 -38.22 23.29
CA ASP A 112 -12.25 -37.43 22.17
C ASP A 112 -11.42 -37.65 20.90
N GLY A 113 -11.86 -37.19 19.73
CA GLY A 113 -11.14 -37.52 18.50
C GLY A 113 -9.80 -36.79 18.33
N SER A 114 -9.46 -35.84 19.21
CA SER A 114 -8.39 -34.87 18.96
C SER A 114 -6.99 -35.44 19.05
N PHE A 115 -6.07 -34.81 18.31
CA PHE A 115 -4.64 -35.04 18.45
C PHE A 115 -4.14 -34.42 19.76
N TYR A 116 -3.10 -35.01 20.34
CA TYR A 116 -2.41 -34.37 21.45
C TYR A 116 -1.29 -33.47 20.93
N ASP A 117 -0.25 -34.06 20.35
CA ASP A 117 0.78 -33.37 19.57
C ASP A 117 0.64 -33.73 18.09
N LEU A 118 0.60 -32.71 17.22
CA LEU A 118 0.47 -32.86 15.77
C LEU A 118 1.70 -32.25 15.09
N GLU A 119 2.44 -33.07 14.34
CA GLU A 119 3.56 -32.60 13.52
C GLU A 119 3.24 -32.75 12.04
N LEU A 120 3.68 -31.78 11.24
CA LEU A 120 3.48 -31.76 9.79
C LEU A 120 4.84 -31.77 9.08
N ALA A 121 5.01 -32.72 8.16
CA ALA A 121 6.19 -32.87 7.32
C ALA A 121 5.81 -33.21 5.87
N ASN A 122 4.72 -32.61 5.38
CA ASN A 122 4.27 -32.84 4.01
C ASN A 122 5.24 -32.18 3.01
N ASP A 123 5.56 -32.89 1.93
CA ASP A 123 6.52 -32.49 0.92
C ASP A 123 6.03 -31.40 -0.02
N GLN A 124 4.71 -31.23 -0.12
CA GLN A 124 4.05 -30.12 -0.81
C GLN A 124 3.90 -28.88 0.10
N GLY A 125 4.26 -28.98 1.38
CA GLY A 125 4.09 -27.90 2.36
C GLY A 125 2.63 -27.64 2.75
N ILE A 126 1.72 -28.57 2.48
CA ILE A 126 0.27 -28.38 2.71
C ILE A 126 -0.36 -29.65 3.26
N VAL A 127 -1.14 -29.52 4.34
CA VAL A 127 -2.08 -30.53 4.80
C VAL A 127 -3.50 -29.97 4.74
N TRP A 128 -4.40 -30.69 4.06
CA TRP A 128 -5.78 -30.25 3.84
C TRP A 128 -6.72 -30.86 4.89
N LEU A 129 -7.73 -30.11 5.31
CA LEU A 129 -8.84 -30.64 6.12
C LEU A 129 -10.05 -30.83 5.22
N ASN A 130 -10.31 -32.08 4.84
CA ASN A 130 -11.41 -32.43 3.96
C ASN A 130 -12.67 -32.75 4.78
N GLY A 131 -13.75 -32.02 4.53
CA GLY A 131 -15.05 -32.21 5.18
C GLY A 131 -15.67 -30.91 5.68
N THR A 132 -16.61 -31.03 6.62
CA THR A 132 -17.32 -29.89 7.21
C THR A 132 -17.35 -30.00 8.73
N GLY A 133 -17.19 -28.86 9.42
CA GLY A 133 -17.15 -28.79 10.88
C GLY A 133 -15.74 -28.95 11.45
N ASN A 134 -15.63 -29.41 12.69
CA ASN A 134 -14.35 -29.56 13.38
C ASN A 134 -13.67 -30.86 12.89
N ILE A 135 -12.66 -30.70 12.04
CA ILE A 135 -11.96 -31.83 11.41
C ILE A 135 -10.73 -32.24 12.22
N ALA A 136 -9.97 -31.27 12.74
CA ALA A 136 -8.76 -31.54 13.50
C ALA A 136 -8.57 -30.50 14.63
N ASP A 137 -8.61 -30.97 15.86
CA ASP A 137 -8.16 -30.22 17.04
C ASP A 137 -6.88 -30.82 17.60
N VAL A 138 -6.11 -29.97 18.27
CA VAL A 138 -4.85 -30.31 18.92
C VAL A 138 -4.89 -29.83 20.38
N ARG A 139 -4.56 -30.70 21.33
CA ARG A 139 -4.64 -30.42 22.77
C ARG A 139 -3.35 -29.98 23.44
N ASN A 140 -2.20 -30.10 22.77
CA ASN A 140 -0.92 -29.63 23.30
C ASN A 140 -0.17 -28.75 22.30
N SER A 141 0.41 -29.29 21.24
CA SER A 141 1.19 -28.50 20.28
C SER A 141 1.01 -28.93 18.83
N VAL A 142 1.07 -27.95 17.92
CA VAL A 142 1.18 -28.17 16.49
C VAL A 142 2.54 -27.67 16.01
N ASN A 143 3.29 -28.53 15.33
CA ASN A 143 4.56 -28.17 14.69
C ASN A 143 4.39 -28.22 13.17
N PHE A 144 4.49 -27.05 12.54
CA PHE A 144 4.39 -26.91 11.09
C PHE A 144 5.63 -27.40 10.34
N SER A 145 6.72 -27.73 11.04
CA SER A 145 7.93 -28.29 10.48
C SER A 145 8.41 -29.44 11.37
N GLY A 146 7.69 -30.55 11.30
CA GLY A 146 8.02 -31.79 11.99
C GLY A 146 9.37 -32.36 11.59
N THR A 147 9.80 -33.41 12.29
CA THR A 147 11.07 -34.07 12.00
C THR A 147 11.10 -34.58 10.55
N GLY A 148 12.14 -34.23 9.81
CA GLY A 148 12.29 -34.63 8.40
C GLY A 148 11.46 -33.83 7.38
N ALA A 149 10.75 -32.77 7.81
CA ALA A 149 10.00 -31.90 6.91
C ALA A 149 10.92 -31.21 5.88
N PRO A 150 10.63 -31.33 4.57
CA PRO A 150 11.43 -30.65 3.53
C PRO A 150 11.05 -29.17 3.39
N LEU A 151 9.84 -28.81 3.82
CA LEU A 151 9.27 -27.46 3.79
C LEU A 151 8.51 -27.20 5.08
N VAL A 152 8.32 -25.92 5.43
CA VAL A 152 7.35 -25.57 6.45
C VAL A 152 5.95 -25.69 5.88
N ASN A 153 5.06 -26.31 6.66
CA ASN A 153 3.71 -26.65 6.26
C ASN A 153 2.70 -25.57 6.64
N ARG A 154 1.57 -25.60 5.98
CA ARG A 154 0.34 -24.90 6.37
C ARG A 154 -0.84 -25.87 6.38
N ILE A 155 -1.88 -25.50 7.13
CA ILE A 155 -3.14 -26.22 7.15
C ILE A 155 -4.17 -25.43 6.36
N ILE A 156 -4.83 -26.07 5.39
CA ILE A 156 -5.93 -25.45 4.63
C ILE A 156 -7.23 -26.11 5.06
N THR A 157 -8.18 -25.31 5.58
CA THR A 157 -9.45 -25.84 6.11
C THR A 157 -10.54 -25.91 5.04
N HIS A 158 -10.22 -26.56 3.93
CA HIS A 158 -11.11 -26.74 2.78
C HIS A 158 -10.76 -28.04 2.04
N ASP A 159 -11.69 -28.51 1.21
CA ASP A 159 -11.46 -29.64 0.31
C ASP A 159 -10.37 -29.31 -0.74
N PRO A 160 -9.49 -30.27 -1.09
CA PRO A 160 -8.37 -30.06 -2.01
C PRO A 160 -8.75 -29.87 -3.49
N SER A 161 -10.01 -30.07 -3.89
CA SER A 161 -10.44 -29.92 -5.30
C SER A 161 -10.44 -28.46 -5.78
N ALA A 162 -10.51 -27.50 -4.86
CA ALA A 162 -10.39 -26.08 -5.15
C ALA A 162 -9.89 -25.32 -3.91
N LEU A 163 -9.03 -24.32 -4.09
CA LEU A 163 -8.82 -23.33 -3.04
C LEU A 163 -10.12 -22.51 -2.89
N PRO A 164 -10.68 -22.38 -1.68
CA PRO A 164 -11.90 -21.60 -1.47
C PRO A 164 -11.66 -20.14 -1.83
N ALA A 165 -12.70 -19.50 -2.35
CA ALA A 165 -12.61 -18.14 -2.85
C ALA A 165 -12.18 -17.14 -1.76
N ASN A 166 -12.74 -17.25 -0.53
CA ASN A 166 -12.43 -16.38 0.59
C ASN A 166 -13.28 -16.70 1.85
N GLY A 167 -12.77 -16.39 3.04
CA GLY A 167 -13.58 -16.17 4.25
C GLY A 167 -14.61 -17.25 4.57
N SER A 168 -15.89 -16.89 4.66
CA SER A 168 -16.99 -17.84 5.00
C SER A 168 -17.12 -19.09 4.11
N GLY A 169 -16.36 -19.19 3.01
CA GLY A 169 -16.25 -20.40 2.20
C GLY A 169 -15.46 -21.54 2.86
N TYR A 170 -14.71 -21.29 3.93
CA TYR A 170 -14.08 -22.36 4.72
C TYR A 170 -15.15 -23.14 5.48
N VAL A 171 -15.25 -24.44 5.20
CA VAL A 171 -16.27 -25.33 5.80
C VAL A 171 -15.70 -26.26 6.87
N ALA A 172 -14.41 -26.56 6.81
CA ALA A 172 -13.69 -27.27 7.86
C ALA A 172 -13.13 -26.28 8.89
N THR A 173 -12.80 -26.77 10.08
CA THR A 173 -12.20 -26.00 11.17
C THR A 173 -11.04 -26.79 11.78
N PHE A 174 -9.92 -26.09 11.96
CA PHE A 174 -8.79 -26.52 12.77
C PHE A 174 -8.87 -25.90 14.16
N GLY A 175 -8.46 -26.60 15.22
CA GLY A 175 -8.48 -26.06 16.57
C GLY A 175 -7.23 -26.30 17.38
N LEU A 176 -6.82 -25.30 18.17
CA LEU A 176 -5.87 -25.45 19.25
C LEU A 176 -6.65 -25.37 20.57
N MET A 177 -6.93 -26.55 21.13
CA MET A 177 -7.79 -26.71 22.30
C MET A 177 -6.99 -26.81 23.61
N ASN A 178 -5.70 -26.51 23.55
CA ASN A 178 -4.91 -26.14 24.72
C ASN A 178 -5.23 -24.68 25.11
N PRO A 179 -5.82 -24.42 26.28
CA PRO A 179 -6.17 -23.07 26.68
C PRO A 179 -4.94 -22.27 27.16
N ALA A 180 -3.73 -22.84 27.15
CA ALA A 180 -2.50 -22.13 27.48
C ALA A 180 -2.32 -20.86 26.61
N PRO A 181 -2.09 -19.69 27.22
CA PRO A 181 -1.83 -18.46 26.48
C PRO A 181 -0.42 -18.48 25.86
N GLY A 182 -0.21 -17.62 24.85
CA GLY A 182 1.06 -17.47 24.15
C GLY A 182 1.10 -18.21 22.81
N THR A 183 2.31 -18.32 22.25
CA THR A 183 2.59 -18.95 20.94
C THR A 183 3.37 -20.25 21.05
N ALA A 184 3.81 -20.65 22.25
CA ALA A 184 4.71 -21.79 22.44
C ALA A 184 4.16 -23.12 21.86
N ASN A 185 2.84 -23.25 21.77
CA ASN A 185 2.15 -24.42 21.22
C ASN A 185 1.96 -24.38 19.69
N LEU A 186 2.31 -23.27 19.04
CA LEU A 186 2.35 -23.11 17.59
C LEU A 186 3.84 -23.06 17.19
N ILE A 187 4.42 -24.18 16.81
CA ILE A 187 5.86 -24.35 16.58
C ILE A 187 6.16 -24.22 15.09
N SER A 188 7.30 -23.61 14.75
CA SER A 188 7.73 -23.38 13.36
C SER A 188 6.77 -22.49 12.57
N ASN A 189 6.29 -21.42 13.19
CA ASN A 189 5.63 -20.31 12.50
C ASN A 189 6.54 -19.08 12.43
N SER A 190 6.33 -18.20 11.45
CA SER A 190 7.17 -17.02 11.23
C SER A 190 6.83 -15.81 12.13
N VAL A 191 6.24 -16.03 13.32
CA VAL A 191 5.96 -14.94 14.27
C VAL A 191 7.24 -14.56 15.04
N ALA A 192 7.99 -13.59 14.53
CA ALA A 192 9.01 -12.92 15.33
C ALA A 192 8.32 -11.95 16.32
N ILE A 193 8.58 -12.10 17.63
CA ILE A 193 8.01 -11.29 18.72
C ILE A 193 8.39 -9.78 18.64
N GLY A 194 9.10 -9.36 17.59
CA GLY A 194 9.51 -7.98 17.32
C GLY A 194 8.73 -7.25 16.21
N GLY A 195 7.67 -7.85 15.65
CA GLY A 195 6.76 -7.15 14.75
C GLY A 195 7.28 -6.83 13.34
N ASN A 196 8.34 -7.49 12.87
CA ASN A 196 8.72 -7.48 11.45
C ASN A 196 8.81 -8.92 10.95
N SER A 197 7.80 -9.33 10.20
CA SER A 197 7.73 -10.57 9.46
C SER A 197 7.44 -10.22 8.01
N SER A 198 8.46 -9.75 7.30
CA SER A 198 8.44 -9.64 5.85
C SER A 198 9.75 -10.25 5.36
N GLY A 199 9.60 -11.48 4.83
CA GLY A 199 10.68 -12.28 4.27
C GLY A 199 10.18 -13.66 3.84
N ILE A 200 9.53 -14.40 4.75
CA ILE A 200 8.95 -15.72 4.46
C ILE A 200 7.76 -16.00 5.41
N ASP A 201 6.56 -16.22 4.85
CA ASP A 201 5.38 -16.69 5.58
C ASP A 201 5.45 -18.20 5.80
N GLN A 202 5.47 -18.64 7.06
CA GLN A 202 5.65 -20.05 7.44
C GLN A 202 4.73 -20.42 8.59
N GLY A 203 4.14 -21.61 8.55
CA GLY A 203 3.41 -22.21 9.67
C GLY A 203 2.12 -21.49 10.07
N TYR A 204 1.12 -21.49 9.19
CA TYR A 204 -0.16 -20.82 9.43
C TYR A 204 -1.36 -21.68 8.99
N ILE A 205 -2.55 -21.22 9.39
CA ILE A 205 -3.83 -21.78 8.99
C ILE A 205 -4.45 -20.88 7.93
N GLN A 206 -4.78 -21.47 6.78
CA GLN A 206 -5.63 -20.86 5.78
C GLN A 206 -7.06 -21.36 5.97
N GLY A 207 -7.83 -20.60 6.74
CA GLY A 207 -9.25 -20.80 6.95
C GLY A 207 -9.68 -20.73 8.40
N ASN A 208 -10.68 -21.52 8.80
CA ASN A 208 -11.25 -21.45 10.15
C ASN A 208 -10.29 -22.05 11.17
N PHE A 209 -9.86 -21.21 12.10
CA PHE A 209 -9.08 -21.60 13.25
C PHE A 209 -9.86 -21.30 14.54
N ARG A 210 -9.90 -22.23 15.48
CA ARG A 210 -10.50 -22.02 16.80
C ARG A 210 -9.50 -22.23 17.92
N ARG A 211 -9.66 -21.49 19.00
CA ARG A 211 -8.78 -21.59 20.16
C ARG A 211 -9.57 -21.59 21.46
N ALA A 212 -9.21 -22.50 22.35
CA ALA A 212 -9.71 -22.54 23.72
C ALA A 212 -9.16 -21.35 24.53
N ILE A 213 -10.00 -20.75 25.37
CA ILE A 213 -9.69 -19.55 26.14
C ILE A 213 -9.82 -19.85 27.64
N LEU A 214 -8.86 -19.38 28.44
CA LEU A 214 -8.94 -19.44 29.91
C LEU A 214 -9.82 -18.32 30.44
N SER A 215 -10.65 -18.65 31.42
CA SER A 215 -11.43 -17.67 32.17
C SER A 215 -10.57 -16.64 32.92
N THR A 216 -9.32 -16.99 33.25
CA THR A 216 -8.34 -16.06 33.84
C THR A 216 -7.80 -15.03 32.85
N GLY A 217 -8.05 -15.21 31.55
CA GLY A 217 -7.46 -14.40 30.50
C GLY A 217 -6.05 -14.83 30.11
N GLY A 218 -5.45 -14.03 29.23
CA GLY A 218 -4.13 -14.27 28.63
C GLY A 218 -4.09 -13.81 27.17
N ILE A 219 -2.93 -14.01 26.55
CA ILE A 219 -2.69 -13.62 25.16
C ILE A 219 -2.94 -14.81 24.23
N TYR A 220 -3.92 -14.68 23.34
CA TYR A 220 -4.35 -15.73 22.41
C TYR A 220 -4.07 -15.29 20.97
N ASN A 221 -3.06 -15.91 20.39
CA ASN A 221 -2.55 -15.63 19.06
C ASN A 221 -3.24 -16.51 18.01
N TYR A 222 -3.49 -15.91 16.84
CA TYR A 222 -4.07 -16.53 15.66
C TYR A 222 -3.12 -16.32 14.48
N VAL A 223 -2.56 -17.43 13.98
CA VAL A 223 -1.72 -17.47 12.77
C VAL A 223 -2.59 -17.81 11.58
N LEU A 224 -3.34 -16.82 11.11
CA LEU A 224 -4.25 -16.95 9.97
C LEU A 224 -3.54 -16.48 8.70
N GLY A 225 -4.01 -16.85 7.51
CA GLY A 225 -3.36 -16.39 6.28
C GLY A 225 -4.11 -16.81 5.02
N LEU A 226 -3.61 -16.35 3.87
CA LEU A 226 -4.13 -16.70 2.55
C LEU A 226 -2.98 -17.00 1.59
N GLU A 227 -3.25 -17.88 0.63
CA GLU A 227 -2.29 -18.14 -0.44
C GLU A 227 -2.03 -16.84 -1.22
N PRO A 228 -0.76 -16.41 -1.37
CA PRO A 228 -0.43 -15.29 -2.23
C PRO A 228 -0.87 -15.61 -3.66
N ALA A 229 -1.74 -14.79 -4.25
CA ALA A 229 -2.20 -15.01 -5.63
C ALA A 229 -1.15 -14.64 -6.71
N GLY A 230 0.11 -14.44 -6.30
CA GLY A 230 1.22 -13.99 -7.13
C GLY A 230 1.98 -12.79 -6.52
N ALA A 231 3.02 -12.33 -7.21
CA ALA A 231 3.75 -11.11 -6.82
C ALA A 231 2.81 -9.89 -6.84
N GLY A 232 2.76 -9.13 -5.74
CA GLY A 232 1.84 -7.99 -5.58
C GLY A 232 0.44 -8.34 -5.07
N ALA A 233 0.12 -9.62 -4.87
CA ALA A 233 -1.10 -10.11 -4.21
C ALA A 233 -0.77 -10.77 -2.85
N GLN A 234 0.30 -10.30 -2.20
CA GLN A 234 0.83 -10.86 -0.96
C GLN A 234 -0.15 -10.60 0.17
N ARG A 235 -0.94 -11.61 0.52
CA ARG A 235 -1.69 -11.62 1.78
C ARG A 235 -1.28 -12.72 2.75
N GLY A 236 -0.18 -13.42 2.44
CA GLY A 236 0.71 -14.10 3.37
C GLY A 236 0.11 -14.69 4.65
N MET A 237 0.87 -14.64 5.75
CA MET A 237 0.36 -14.86 7.10
C MET A 237 -0.12 -13.53 7.67
N GLN A 238 -1.32 -13.51 8.22
CA GLN A 238 -1.96 -12.36 8.85
C GLN A 238 -2.10 -12.63 10.35
N TYR A 239 -1.37 -11.86 11.13
CA TYR A 239 -1.23 -12.12 12.55
C TYR A 239 -2.11 -11.19 13.36
N ILE A 240 -3.01 -11.80 14.15
CA ILE A 240 -3.83 -11.11 15.14
C ILE A 240 -3.68 -11.85 16.46
N HIS A 241 -3.69 -11.09 17.56
CA HIS A 241 -3.88 -11.71 18.86
C HIS A 241 -4.86 -10.93 19.73
N LEU A 242 -5.45 -11.65 20.66
CA LEU A 242 -6.39 -11.14 21.65
C LEU A 242 -5.70 -11.22 23.01
N ASP A 243 -5.48 -10.09 23.66
CA ASP A 243 -5.06 -10.02 25.05
C ASP A 243 -6.31 -9.84 25.92
N LEU A 244 -6.79 -10.96 26.45
CA LEU A 244 -8.01 -11.03 27.24
C LEU A 244 -7.67 -10.86 28.72
N ALA A 245 -8.42 -9.99 29.40
CA ALA A 245 -8.50 -10.01 30.86
C ALA A 245 -9.35 -11.22 31.34
N ALA A 246 -9.67 -11.25 32.64
CA ALA A 246 -10.63 -12.22 33.16
C ALA A 246 -11.95 -12.14 32.38
N ASN A 247 -12.44 -13.30 31.94
CA ASN A 247 -13.52 -13.42 30.96
C ASN A 247 -14.29 -14.74 31.16
N ASN A 248 -15.34 -14.94 30.36
CA ASN A 248 -16.07 -16.22 30.26
C ASN A 248 -16.16 -16.73 28.82
N TYR A 249 -15.24 -16.34 27.94
CA TYR A 249 -15.09 -16.98 26.64
C TYR A 249 -14.60 -18.42 26.85
N ASP A 250 -15.19 -19.38 26.14
CA ASP A 250 -14.72 -20.77 26.12
C ASP A 250 -13.86 -21.03 24.88
N VAL A 251 -14.42 -20.77 23.69
CA VAL A 251 -13.74 -20.99 22.42
C VAL A 251 -14.02 -19.82 21.49
N ILE A 252 -12.96 -19.17 21.01
CA ILE A 252 -13.03 -18.13 19.99
C ILE A 252 -12.49 -18.70 18.68
N SER A 253 -13.30 -18.60 17.62
CA SER A 253 -12.87 -18.87 16.25
C SER A 253 -12.48 -17.59 15.52
N GLY A 254 -11.65 -17.77 14.50
CA GLY A 254 -11.16 -16.72 13.63
C GLY A 254 -10.85 -17.26 12.24
N PHE A 255 -11.04 -16.44 11.22
CA PHE A 255 -10.43 -16.63 9.90
C PHE A 255 -10.05 -15.28 9.31
N PHE A 256 -9.21 -15.29 8.28
CA PHE A 256 -8.84 -14.09 7.52
C PHE A 256 -9.52 -14.10 6.17
N GLU A 257 -10.01 -12.93 5.72
CA GLU A 257 -10.64 -12.78 4.41
C GLU A 257 -10.22 -11.48 3.68
N THR A 258 -10.16 -11.53 2.35
CA THR A 258 -9.88 -10.37 1.49
C THR A 258 -11.11 -9.56 1.12
N GLY A 259 -10.93 -8.32 0.65
CA GLY A 259 -11.88 -7.73 -0.31
C GLY A 259 -13.29 -7.47 0.22
N LEU A 260 -13.44 -7.14 1.50
CA LEU A 260 -14.72 -6.67 2.04
C LEU A 260 -14.70 -5.18 2.32
N ASP A 261 -15.88 -4.58 2.16
CA ASP A 261 -16.14 -3.17 2.42
C ASP A 261 -16.11 -2.92 3.93
N ASN A 262 -14.91 -2.91 4.52
CA ASN A 262 -14.66 -2.37 5.86
C ASN A 262 -14.71 -0.85 5.84
N THR A 263 -15.77 -0.32 5.25
CA THR A 263 -16.03 1.10 5.10
C THR A 263 -16.86 1.55 6.28
N PHE A 264 -16.44 2.64 6.91
CA PHE A 264 -17.20 3.28 7.97
C PHE A 264 -17.32 4.77 7.68
N PRO A 265 -18.27 5.49 8.32
CA PRO A 265 -18.36 6.92 8.14
C PRO A 265 -17.05 7.60 8.51
N VAL A 266 -16.61 8.54 7.68
CA VAL A 266 -15.41 9.35 7.94
C VAL A 266 -15.48 9.91 9.36
N ALA A 267 -14.44 9.65 10.14
CA ALA A 267 -14.39 10.01 11.55
C ALA A 267 -12.97 10.39 11.96
N THR A 268 -12.86 11.27 12.96
CA THR A 268 -11.60 11.72 13.52
C THR A 268 -11.10 10.73 14.58
N GLU A 269 -9.87 10.27 14.43
CA GLU A 269 -9.21 9.40 15.42
C GLU A 269 -8.65 10.24 16.59
N CYS A 270 -8.26 9.61 17.70
CA CYS A 270 -7.71 10.31 18.87
C CYS A 270 -6.44 11.13 18.59
N SER A 271 -5.76 10.85 17.48
CA SER A 271 -4.63 11.64 16.98
C SER A 271 -5.02 12.99 16.37
N GLY A 272 -6.32 13.23 16.13
CA GLY A 272 -6.83 14.42 15.46
C GLY A 272 -6.93 14.29 13.93
N TYR A 273 -6.39 13.22 13.34
CA TYR A 273 -6.47 12.98 11.89
C TYR A 273 -7.81 12.35 11.50
N ILE A 274 -8.27 12.69 10.30
CA ILE A 274 -9.47 12.14 9.70
C ILE A 274 -9.14 10.78 9.06
N MET A 275 -9.91 9.76 9.42
CA MET A 275 -9.81 8.43 8.81
C MET A 275 -10.64 8.38 7.53
N SER A 276 -9.94 8.24 6.41
CA SER A 276 -10.49 8.31 5.06
C SER A 276 -10.00 7.17 4.15
N TYR A 277 -8.97 6.44 4.58
CA TYR A 277 -8.48 5.23 3.93
C TYR A 277 -8.96 3.99 4.70
N TYR A 278 -9.60 3.07 3.99
CA TYR A 278 -10.17 1.85 4.57
C TYR A 278 -9.49 0.62 3.99
N GLY A 279 -8.64 -0.02 4.79
CA GLY A 279 -7.78 -1.10 4.34
C GLY A 279 -8.48 -2.46 4.16
N GLY A 280 -9.79 -2.60 4.44
CA GLY A 280 -10.47 -3.89 4.33
C GLY A 280 -10.45 -4.47 2.91
N VAL A 281 -10.63 -3.62 1.90
CA VAL A 281 -10.57 -4.03 0.49
C VAL A 281 -9.14 -4.38 0.10
N ASP A 282 -8.18 -3.53 0.44
CA ASP A 282 -6.79 -3.60 -0.05
C ASP A 282 -5.90 -4.55 0.75
N HIS A 283 -6.17 -4.71 2.05
CA HIS A 283 -5.35 -5.48 2.99
C HIS A 283 -6.12 -6.63 3.62
N GLY A 284 -7.45 -6.53 3.78
CA GLY A 284 -8.31 -7.62 4.27
C GLY A 284 -8.73 -7.42 5.71
N GLN A 285 -9.40 -8.43 6.27
CA GLN A 285 -9.92 -8.37 7.63
C GLN A 285 -9.93 -9.74 8.32
N TRP A 286 -9.90 -9.70 9.64
CA TRP A 286 -10.03 -10.86 10.52
C TRP A 286 -11.47 -10.93 11.01
N VAL A 287 -12.12 -12.07 10.82
CA VAL A 287 -13.46 -12.31 11.34
C VAL A 287 -13.36 -13.23 12.53
N MET A 288 -13.67 -12.71 13.70
CA MET A 288 -13.61 -13.45 14.96
C MET A 288 -15.04 -13.73 15.45
N SER A 289 -15.25 -14.88 16.07
CA SER A 289 -16.55 -15.27 16.63
C SER A 289 -16.37 -16.03 17.93
N ASP A 290 -17.22 -15.74 18.92
CA ASP A 290 -17.35 -16.59 20.10
C ASP A 290 -18.29 -17.75 19.75
N ILE A 291 -17.76 -18.97 19.71
CA ILE A 291 -18.53 -20.17 19.35
C ILE A 291 -19.68 -20.41 20.34
N THR A 292 -19.52 -20.01 21.60
CA THR A 292 -20.56 -20.20 22.62
C THR A 292 -21.66 -19.15 22.58
N GLY A 293 -21.41 -18.00 21.95
CA GLY A 293 -22.31 -16.86 21.90
C GLY A 293 -22.67 -16.25 23.26
N SER A 294 -21.91 -16.57 24.32
CA SER A 294 -22.20 -16.17 25.70
C SER A 294 -21.01 -15.51 26.41
N GLY A 295 -19.88 -15.40 25.71
CA GLY A 295 -18.65 -14.81 26.17
C GLY A 295 -18.75 -13.30 26.30
N THR A 296 -18.19 -12.82 27.40
CA THR A 296 -18.15 -11.45 27.87
C THR A 296 -16.78 -11.21 28.48
N GLY A 297 -16.38 -9.94 28.49
CA GLY A 297 -15.05 -9.51 28.90
C GLY A 297 -14.51 -8.50 27.91
N VAL A 298 -13.65 -7.62 28.40
CA VAL A 298 -12.94 -6.67 27.55
C VAL A 298 -11.58 -7.24 27.17
N TYR A 299 -11.10 -6.89 25.99
CA TYR A 299 -9.82 -7.36 25.49
C TYR A 299 -9.12 -6.28 24.66
N THR A 300 -7.83 -6.48 24.51
CA THR A 300 -7.01 -5.73 23.56
C THR A 300 -6.79 -6.58 22.32
N VAL A 301 -6.91 -5.95 21.15
CA VAL A 301 -6.50 -6.54 19.89
C VAL A 301 -5.17 -5.93 19.51
N GLN A 302 -4.23 -6.78 19.08
CA GLN A 302 -3.08 -6.32 18.30
C GLN A 302 -3.03 -7.04 16.95
N MET A 303 -2.66 -6.29 15.92
CA MET A 303 -2.71 -6.73 14.53
C MET A 303 -1.42 -6.34 13.81
N TRP A 304 -0.92 -7.26 13.01
CA TRP A 304 0.20 -7.07 12.11
C TRP A 304 -0.26 -7.36 10.70
N PRO A 305 -0.82 -6.37 9.98
CA PRO A 305 -1.10 -6.52 8.57
C PRO A 305 0.23 -6.78 7.85
N GLN A 306 0.35 -7.96 7.21
CA GLN A 306 1.54 -8.33 6.43
C GLN A 306 1.21 -8.13 4.96
N ASP A 307 1.37 -6.89 4.51
CA ASP A 307 1.23 -6.51 3.11
C ASP A 307 2.41 -5.59 2.76
N ASP A 308 3.25 -6.00 1.82
CA ASP A 308 4.39 -5.18 1.38
C ASP A 308 3.92 -3.91 0.63
N ASN A 309 2.65 -3.87 0.20
CA ASN A 309 2.01 -2.70 -0.42
C ASN A 309 1.25 -1.83 0.59
N PHE A 310 1.43 -2.03 1.90
CA PHE A 310 0.79 -1.18 2.91
C PHE A 310 1.22 0.28 2.71
N PRO A 311 0.28 1.20 2.42
CA PRO A 311 0.64 2.57 2.05
C PRO A 311 1.31 3.29 3.22
N GLY A 312 2.26 4.18 2.92
CA GLY A 312 2.92 5.01 3.94
C GLY A 312 1.98 6.07 4.49
N GLN A 313 1.12 5.72 5.45
CA GLN A 313 0.18 6.65 6.09
C GLN A 313 0.65 7.11 7.48
N SER A 314 0.27 8.34 7.85
CA SER A 314 0.69 9.01 9.09
C SER A 314 0.03 8.46 10.35
N VAL A 315 -1.15 7.83 10.22
CA VAL A 315 -1.87 7.23 11.35
C VAL A 315 -2.59 6.00 10.82
N TRP A 316 -2.38 4.88 11.51
CA TRP A 316 -3.08 3.63 11.29
C TRP A 316 -3.82 3.23 12.56
N MET A 317 -4.99 2.60 12.41
CA MET A 317 -5.80 2.16 13.53
C MET A 317 -6.55 0.87 13.24
N ILE A 318 -6.98 0.20 14.32
CA ILE A 318 -7.85 -0.97 14.28
C ILE A 318 -9.31 -0.51 14.30
N THR A 319 -10.08 -1.02 13.34
CA THR A 319 -11.54 -0.88 13.28
C THR A 319 -12.22 -2.15 13.78
N LYS A 320 -13.46 -2.02 14.25
CA LYS A 320 -14.32 -3.16 14.56
C LYS A 320 -15.71 -2.96 13.96
N ASP A 321 -16.23 -3.98 13.28
CA ASP A 321 -17.57 -4.01 12.68
C ASP A 321 -17.86 -2.72 11.91
N ASN A 322 -16.97 -2.34 11.00
CA ASN A 322 -17.12 -1.13 10.19
C ASN A 322 -17.37 0.13 11.02
N SER A 323 -16.62 0.29 12.12
CA SER A 323 -16.67 1.49 12.97
C SER A 323 -15.42 1.65 13.84
N ILE A 324 -15.18 2.88 14.30
CA ILE A 324 -14.21 3.17 15.37
C ILE A 324 -14.82 2.72 16.69
N GLN A 325 -14.32 1.62 17.26
CA GLN A 325 -14.73 1.12 18.58
C GLN A 325 -13.53 0.85 19.47
N GLY A 326 -13.76 0.71 20.78
CA GLY A 326 -12.69 0.49 21.74
C GLY A 326 -11.89 1.77 22.02
N THR A 327 -10.87 1.62 22.85
CA THR A 327 -10.02 2.71 23.35
C THR A 327 -8.65 2.64 22.68
N ALA A 328 -8.20 3.76 22.13
CA ALA A 328 -6.87 3.86 21.53
C ALA A 328 -5.79 3.62 22.59
N ASN A 329 -4.83 2.73 22.29
CA ASN A 329 -3.66 2.51 23.14
C ASN A 329 -2.51 3.45 22.79
N VAL A 330 -2.38 3.78 21.50
CA VAL A 330 -1.41 4.72 20.94
C VAL A 330 -2.14 5.57 19.90
N CYS A 331 -1.95 6.89 19.95
CA CYS A 331 -2.46 7.83 18.96
C CYS A 331 -1.25 8.33 18.14
N GLY A 332 -1.07 7.87 16.90
CA GLY A 332 0.07 8.25 16.05
C GLY A 332 0.56 7.14 15.11
N PRO A 333 1.57 7.40 14.27
CA PRO A 333 2.04 6.46 13.25
C PRO A 333 2.68 5.22 13.87
N THR A 334 2.06 4.07 13.67
CA THR A 334 2.75 2.78 13.65
C THR A 334 2.21 1.98 12.47
N PRO A 335 2.93 1.88 11.34
CA PRO A 335 2.44 1.12 10.19
C PRO A 335 2.35 -0.39 10.48
N VAL A 336 2.97 -0.87 11.56
CA VAL A 336 3.04 -2.28 11.94
C VAL A 336 2.84 -2.42 13.45
N GLY A 337 2.10 -3.44 13.89
CA GLY A 337 1.83 -3.69 15.32
C GLY A 337 0.75 -2.78 15.90
N LEU A 338 -0.36 -2.63 15.18
CA LEU A 338 -1.51 -1.85 15.64
C LEU A 338 -2.04 -2.44 16.93
N SER A 339 -2.43 -1.60 17.89
CA SER A 339 -2.93 -2.04 19.19
C SER A 339 -4.08 -1.16 19.66
N ARG A 340 -5.19 -1.79 20.05
CA ARG A 340 -6.38 -1.09 20.55
C ARG A 340 -7.11 -1.92 21.60
N SER A 341 -7.44 -1.29 22.73
CA SER A 341 -8.03 -1.95 23.90
C SER A 341 -9.54 -1.69 24.01
N GLY A 342 -10.17 -2.27 25.02
CA GLY A 342 -11.56 -1.97 25.37
C GLY A 342 -12.58 -2.48 24.36
N PHE A 343 -12.21 -3.43 23.50
CA PHE A 343 -13.17 -4.15 22.69
C PHE A 343 -13.99 -5.10 23.56
N ALA A 344 -15.26 -5.29 23.22
CA ALA A 344 -16.15 -6.25 23.83
C ALA A 344 -16.99 -6.92 22.74
N GLY A 345 -17.26 -8.21 22.91
CA GLY A 345 -17.92 -9.04 21.89
C GLY A 345 -17.03 -9.24 20.65
N MET A 346 -17.06 -10.43 20.07
CA MET A 346 -16.28 -10.69 18.85
C MET A 346 -16.89 -9.94 17.64
N GLY A 347 -16.19 -9.93 16.51
CA GLY A 347 -16.62 -9.22 15.32
C GLY A 347 -15.56 -9.22 14.23
N GLN A 348 -15.76 -8.32 13.27
CA GLN A 348 -14.84 -8.10 12.16
C GLN A 348 -13.81 -7.06 12.55
N PHE A 349 -12.52 -7.35 12.33
CA PHE A 349 -11.42 -6.44 12.61
C PHE A 349 -10.64 -6.15 11.33
N GLY A 350 -10.36 -4.89 11.08
CA GLY A 350 -9.49 -4.49 9.97
C GLY A 350 -8.73 -3.21 10.27
N ALA A 351 -7.92 -2.79 9.30
CA ALA A 351 -7.12 -1.57 9.42
C ALA A 351 -7.78 -0.39 8.70
N ALA A 352 -7.62 0.80 9.26
CA ALA A 352 -7.96 2.07 8.63
C ALA A 352 -6.83 3.07 8.85
N ALA A 353 -6.76 4.06 7.98
CA ALA A 353 -5.74 5.09 8.06
C ALA A 353 -6.25 6.47 7.64
N THR A 354 -5.43 7.46 7.89
CA THR A 354 -5.50 8.72 7.15
C THR A 354 -4.99 8.45 5.75
N SER A 355 -5.68 8.91 4.71
CA SER A 355 -4.98 9.13 3.45
C SER A 355 -4.13 10.38 3.64
N ILE A 356 -2.82 10.33 3.35
CA ILE A 356 -2.06 11.56 3.11
C ILE A 356 -2.73 12.27 1.94
N LEU A 357 -3.56 13.26 2.26
CA LEU A 357 -3.89 14.30 1.31
C LEU A 357 -2.58 15.05 1.08
N LEU A 358 -2.29 15.35 -0.19
CA LEU A 358 -1.28 16.34 -0.52
C LEU A 358 -1.55 17.57 0.36
N PRO A 359 -0.55 18.18 1.01
CA PRO A 359 -0.78 19.32 1.92
C PRO A 359 -1.67 20.40 1.28
N ALA A 360 -1.58 20.52 -0.05
CA ALA A 360 -2.59 21.16 -0.86
C ALA A 360 -2.87 20.39 -2.16
N GLU A 361 -4.14 20.25 -2.53
CA GLU A 361 -4.55 19.73 -3.83
C GLU A 361 -4.54 20.87 -4.87
N LEU A 362 -3.45 21.02 -5.62
CA LEU A 362 -3.30 22.08 -6.63
C LEU A 362 -4.26 21.87 -7.81
N LEU A 363 -5.15 22.85 -8.04
CA LEU A 363 -5.98 22.91 -9.23
C LEU A 363 -5.28 23.66 -10.36
N HIS A 364 -4.66 24.80 -10.04
CA HIS A 364 -4.02 25.66 -11.03
C HIS A 364 -2.91 26.53 -10.44
N ILE A 365 -1.86 26.78 -11.22
CA ILE A 365 -0.85 27.81 -10.95
C ILE A 365 -0.46 28.48 -12.26
N SER A 366 -0.24 29.80 -12.22
CA SER A 366 0.23 30.57 -13.37
C SER A 366 1.17 31.70 -12.95
N ALA A 367 2.00 32.14 -13.90
CA ALA A 367 2.77 33.36 -13.78
C ALA A 367 2.50 34.24 -15.01
N SER A 368 2.01 35.46 -14.79
CA SER A 368 1.56 36.37 -15.83
C SER A 368 2.36 37.68 -15.78
N PRO A 369 3.04 38.09 -16.86
CA PRO A 369 3.78 39.34 -16.87
C PRO A 369 2.84 40.55 -16.94
N ASN A 370 3.04 41.51 -16.03
CA ASN A 370 2.43 42.84 -16.06
C ASN A 370 3.46 43.90 -16.52
N VAL A 371 3.12 45.19 -16.39
CA VAL A 371 3.98 46.29 -16.86
C VAL A 371 5.30 46.36 -16.10
N ASP A 372 5.27 46.16 -14.78
CA ASP A 372 6.39 46.37 -13.84
C ASP A 372 6.62 45.23 -12.85
N HIS A 373 5.79 44.18 -12.87
CA HIS A 373 5.90 42.99 -12.03
C HIS A 373 5.44 41.74 -12.78
N ILE A 374 5.69 40.57 -12.19
CA ILE A 374 5.06 39.32 -12.60
C ILE A 374 4.03 38.96 -11.53
N GLU A 375 2.78 38.71 -11.93
CA GLU A 375 1.73 38.20 -11.05
C GLU A 375 1.79 36.68 -11.01
N ILE A 376 1.71 36.10 -9.81
CA ILE A 376 1.66 34.66 -9.60
C ILE A 376 0.33 34.35 -8.92
N ASP A 377 -0.51 33.57 -9.59
CA ASP A 377 -1.81 33.14 -9.09
C ASP A 377 -1.84 31.63 -8.94
N TRP A 378 -2.35 31.12 -7.83
CA TRP A 378 -2.66 29.69 -7.69
C TRP A 378 -3.97 29.43 -6.96
N THR A 379 -4.55 28.27 -7.25
CA THR A 379 -5.82 27.81 -6.71
C THR A 379 -5.69 26.37 -6.26
N VAL A 380 -6.15 26.09 -5.04
CA VAL A 380 -6.13 24.75 -4.44
C VAL A 380 -7.56 24.32 -4.12
N GLY A 381 -7.86 23.05 -4.32
CA GLY A 381 -9.19 22.47 -4.08
C GLY A 381 -9.40 22.11 -2.61
N SER A 382 -8.32 21.71 -1.94
CA SER A 382 -8.30 21.42 -0.52
C SER A 382 -6.92 21.72 0.08
N GLU A 383 -6.90 22.01 1.38
CA GLU A 383 -5.70 22.15 2.20
C GLU A 383 -5.87 21.26 3.43
N PHE A 384 -4.79 20.64 3.88
CA PHE A 384 -4.83 19.79 5.07
C PHE A 384 -3.64 20.03 5.97
N ASN A 385 -3.90 20.43 7.21
CA ASN A 385 -2.89 20.72 8.23
C ASN A 385 -1.81 21.72 7.76
N LEU A 386 -2.12 22.54 6.76
CA LEU A 386 -1.14 23.38 6.09
C LEU A 386 -0.86 24.63 6.91
N ASP A 387 0.41 25.00 7.10
CA ASP A 387 0.78 26.23 7.82
C ASP A 387 0.89 27.38 6.82
N TYR A 388 1.76 27.24 5.82
CA TYR A 388 1.99 28.29 4.83
C TYR A 388 2.54 27.75 3.50
N TYR A 389 2.55 28.63 2.49
CA TYR A 389 3.25 28.46 1.23
C TYR A 389 4.50 29.34 1.19
N GLU A 390 5.65 28.76 0.83
CA GLU A 390 6.83 29.51 0.42
C GLU A 390 6.83 29.69 -1.10
N LEU A 391 6.50 30.89 -1.57
CA LEU A 391 6.65 31.22 -2.98
C LEU A 391 8.13 31.42 -3.28
N GLN A 392 8.63 30.65 -4.25
CA GLN A 392 10.03 30.65 -4.65
C GLN A 392 10.21 31.11 -6.09
N ARG A 393 11.30 31.83 -6.33
CA ARG A 393 11.70 32.32 -7.65
C ARG A 393 13.09 31.82 -8.02
N SER A 394 13.29 31.50 -9.29
CA SER A 394 14.59 31.17 -9.87
C SER A 394 14.81 31.95 -11.16
N GLU A 395 16.09 32.26 -11.44
CA GLU A 395 16.51 32.90 -12.70
C GLU A 395 17.02 31.88 -13.73
N ASN A 396 17.30 30.65 -13.31
CA ASN A 396 17.83 29.58 -14.14
C ASN A 396 16.96 28.31 -14.13
N GLY A 397 15.88 28.29 -13.34
CA GLY A 397 14.98 27.15 -13.18
C GLY A 397 15.55 26.03 -12.30
N ILE A 398 16.68 26.25 -11.64
CA ILE A 398 17.40 25.27 -10.81
C ILE A 398 17.54 25.79 -9.38
N ASP A 399 18.12 26.98 -9.22
CA ASP A 399 18.38 27.59 -7.93
C ASP A 399 17.20 28.49 -7.55
N PHE A 400 16.39 28.05 -6.59
CA PHE A 400 15.20 28.74 -6.13
C PHE A 400 15.48 29.46 -4.81
N GLN A 401 15.01 30.70 -4.70
CA GLN A 401 15.03 31.50 -3.47
C GLN A 401 13.60 31.89 -3.09
N THR A 402 13.29 31.86 -1.80
CA THR A 402 11.99 32.29 -1.29
C THR A 402 11.83 33.80 -1.47
N VAL A 403 10.75 34.21 -2.13
CA VAL A 403 10.39 35.62 -2.37
C VAL A 403 9.22 36.07 -1.50
N ALA A 404 8.38 35.14 -1.04
CA ALA A 404 7.29 35.42 -0.10
C ALA A 404 6.91 34.16 0.69
N THR A 405 6.35 34.40 1.88
CA THR A 405 5.65 33.39 2.68
C THR A 405 4.20 33.83 2.79
N ILE A 406 3.26 32.96 2.42
CA ILE A 406 1.82 33.24 2.39
C ILE A 406 1.13 32.24 3.32
N ASP A 407 0.47 32.74 4.35
CA ASP A 407 -0.28 31.91 5.31
C ASP A 407 -1.38 31.13 4.58
N ALA A 408 -1.51 29.85 4.91
CA ALA A 408 -2.60 29.01 4.43
C ALA A 408 -3.85 29.17 5.32
N VAL A 409 -4.98 28.62 4.89
CA VAL A 409 -6.19 28.55 5.72
C VAL A 409 -6.07 27.42 6.77
N GLY A 410 -5.29 26.38 6.47
CA GLY A 410 -5.04 25.28 7.38
C GLY A 410 -5.62 23.97 6.87
N THR A 411 -6.79 23.63 7.40
CA THR A 411 -7.55 22.44 6.98
C THR A 411 -8.89 22.89 6.40
N THR A 412 -9.07 22.73 5.09
CA THR A 412 -10.29 23.08 4.37
C THR A 412 -10.49 22.19 3.16
N GLN A 413 -11.76 21.88 2.83
CA GLN A 413 -12.15 21.22 1.57
C GLN A 413 -12.80 22.21 0.58
N GLU A 414 -12.81 23.50 0.93
CA GLU A 414 -13.30 24.57 0.07
C GLU A 414 -12.15 25.16 -0.75
N GLU A 415 -12.41 25.49 -2.01
CA GLU A 415 -11.44 26.10 -2.92
C GLU A 415 -10.85 27.39 -2.33
N GLN A 416 -9.52 27.49 -2.31
CA GLN A 416 -8.79 28.69 -1.91
C GLN A 416 -7.98 29.27 -3.08
N GLN A 417 -7.92 30.59 -3.14
CA GLN A 417 -7.24 31.35 -4.18
C GLN A 417 -6.22 32.29 -3.57
N TYR A 418 -5.02 32.28 -4.13
CA TYR A 418 -3.89 33.07 -3.67
C TYR A 418 -3.24 33.79 -4.86
N ALA A 419 -2.70 34.98 -4.59
CA ALA A 419 -2.05 35.82 -5.57
C ALA A 419 -0.85 36.54 -4.96
N TYR A 420 0.20 36.76 -5.74
CA TYR A 420 1.38 37.52 -5.35
C TYR A 420 2.00 38.27 -6.52
N ALA A 421 2.23 39.56 -6.33
CA ALA A 421 2.90 40.45 -7.29
C ALA A 421 4.40 40.56 -7.00
N ASP A 422 5.24 39.97 -7.84
CA ASP A 422 6.71 40.07 -7.72
C ASP A 422 7.25 41.28 -8.49
N TYR A 423 7.53 42.36 -7.77
CA TYR A 423 8.18 43.58 -8.29
C TYR A 423 9.72 43.48 -8.37
N GLY A 424 10.33 42.42 -7.84
CA GLY A 424 11.78 42.24 -7.80
C GLY A 424 12.40 41.77 -9.12
N VAL A 425 11.74 42.01 -10.25
CA VAL A 425 12.05 41.45 -11.56
C VAL A 425 12.50 42.52 -12.54
N THR A 426 13.22 42.09 -13.58
CA THR A 426 13.77 42.98 -14.62
C THR A 426 13.26 42.56 -15.99
N ARG A 427 13.07 43.53 -16.90
CA ARG A 427 12.65 43.26 -18.27
C ARG A 427 13.64 42.36 -19.01
N ASN A 428 13.15 41.65 -20.01
CA ASN A 428 13.88 40.77 -20.93
C ASN A 428 14.69 39.66 -20.23
N LYS A 429 14.24 39.23 -19.05
CA LYS A 429 14.79 38.09 -18.31
C LYS A 429 13.67 37.10 -17.97
N ASN A 430 13.95 35.81 -18.15
CA ASN A 430 13.03 34.76 -17.76
C ASN A 430 13.13 34.52 -16.26
N TYR A 431 11.99 34.45 -15.59
CA TYR A 431 11.87 34.05 -14.20
C TYR A 431 11.00 32.80 -14.12
N TYR A 432 11.38 31.90 -13.22
CA TYR A 432 10.69 30.65 -12.93
C TYR A 432 10.15 30.71 -11.51
N TYR A 433 8.91 30.28 -11.32
CA TYR A 433 8.23 30.29 -10.03
C TYR A 433 7.68 28.91 -9.70
N ARG A 434 7.71 28.58 -8.41
CA ARG A 434 6.97 27.47 -7.80
C ARG A 434 6.66 27.88 -6.36
N TYR A 435 5.66 27.28 -5.74
CA TYR A 435 5.56 27.33 -4.29
C TYR A 435 6.04 26.01 -3.68
N GLN A 436 6.47 26.07 -2.43
CA GLN A 436 6.62 24.92 -1.54
C GLN A 436 5.56 25.04 -0.46
N SER A 437 4.67 24.06 -0.36
CA SER A 437 3.71 23.95 0.75
C SER A 437 4.44 23.41 1.99
N VAL A 438 4.13 23.94 3.17
CA VAL A 438 4.70 23.52 4.45
C VAL A 438 3.56 23.29 5.44
N ASP A 439 3.44 22.07 5.94
CA ASP A 439 2.43 21.72 6.95
C ASP A 439 2.97 21.87 8.39
N ASN A 440 2.09 21.77 9.39
CA ASN A 440 2.46 21.87 10.81
C ASN A 440 3.41 20.75 11.30
N ASP A 441 3.57 19.68 10.52
CA ASP A 441 4.45 18.54 10.79
C ASP A 441 5.79 18.64 10.01
N PHE A 442 6.05 19.78 9.35
CA PHE A 442 7.20 20.07 8.49
C PHE A 442 7.33 19.19 7.24
N TYR A 443 6.24 18.51 6.84
CA TYR A 443 6.17 17.89 5.52
C TYR A 443 6.02 18.99 4.46
N THR A 444 6.66 18.78 3.31
CA THR A 444 6.66 19.79 2.24
C THR A 444 6.50 19.17 0.86
N GLU A 445 5.82 19.91 -0.02
CA GLU A 445 5.62 19.54 -1.41
C GLU A 445 5.72 20.76 -2.34
N TYR A 446 6.31 20.57 -3.52
CA TYR A 446 6.47 21.61 -4.52
C TYR A 446 5.37 21.59 -5.58
N SER A 447 4.91 22.77 -5.99
CA SER A 447 4.11 22.93 -7.20
C SER A 447 4.93 22.63 -8.47
N PRO A 448 4.27 22.43 -9.63
CA PRO A 448 4.90 22.57 -10.92
C PRO A 448 5.56 23.96 -11.07
N ILE A 449 6.61 24.02 -11.90
CA ILE A 449 7.30 25.27 -12.22
C ILE A 449 6.56 25.99 -13.34
N VAL A 450 6.22 27.26 -13.11
CA VAL A 450 5.70 28.18 -14.13
C VAL A 450 6.75 29.24 -14.45
N SER A 451 6.67 29.87 -15.62
CA SER A 451 7.65 30.89 -16.02
C SER A 451 7.00 32.07 -16.70
N ALA A 452 7.55 33.25 -16.46
CA ALA A 452 7.14 34.48 -17.12
C ALA A 452 8.32 35.40 -17.38
N GLN A 453 8.12 36.32 -18.32
CA GLN A 453 9.10 37.35 -18.69
C GLN A 453 8.34 38.64 -19.00
N ILE A 454 8.77 39.73 -18.36
CA ILE A 454 8.34 41.07 -18.77
C ILE A 454 9.16 41.46 -20.00
N THR A 455 8.50 41.80 -21.10
CA THR A 455 9.16 42.27 -22.33
C THR A 455 9.06 43.80 -22.45
N GLY A 456 10.05 44.44 -23.07
CA GLY A 456 10.09 45.90 -23.28
C GLY A 456 11.50 46.47 -23.20
N SER A 457 11.78 47.59 -23.88
CA SER A 457 13.10 48.22 -23.91
C SER A 457 13.15 49.50 -23.06
N ASP A 458 14.07 49.58 -22.11
CA ASP A 458 14.35 50.78 -21.32
C ASP A 458 15.24 51.82 -22.06
N ASN A 459 15.53 51.63 -23.36
CA ASN A 459 16.48 52.46 -24.13
C ASN A 459 15.85 53.05 -25.41
N PHE A 460 15.59 54.37 -25.43
CA PHE A 460 15.22 55.13 -26.64
C PHE A 460 16.27 55.02 -27.77
N SER A 461 17.50 54.60 -27.47
CA SER A 461 18.54 54.37 -28.49
C SER A 461 18.30 53.14 -29.39
N GLU A 462 17.51 52.17 -28.91
CA GLU A 462 17.17 50.95 -29.66
C GLU A 462 15.79 51.05 -30.35
N SER A 463 15.01 52.08 -30.04
CA SER A 463 13.67 52.30 -30.62
C SER A 463 13.67 52.94 -32.01
N MET A 464 14.84 53.38 -32.52
CA MET A 464 14.98 53.96 -33.86
C MET A 464 15.68 53.03 -34.87
N LEU A 465 15.01 52.74 -35.98
CA LEU A 465 15.56 52.06 -37.15
C LEU A 465 15.49 52.97 -38.39
N LEU A 466 16.56 52.96 -39.20
CA LEU A 466 16.65 53.73 -40.45
C LEU A 466 16.86 52.77 -41.62
N TYR A 467 15.98 52.79 -42.61
CA TYR A 467 16.10 51.92 -43.78
C TYR A 467 15.46 52.52 -45.04
N PRO A 468 15.94 52.17 -46.25
CA PRO A 468 17.16 51.41 -46.50
C PRO A 468 18.40 52.25 -46.18
N ASN A 469 19.47 51.57 -45.76
CA ASN A 469 20.78 52.18 -45.53
C ASN A 469 21.87 51.20 -46.00
N PRO A 470 22.58 51.45 -47.12
CA PRO A 470 22.60 52.70 -47.90
C PRO A 470 21.29 53.03 -48.64
N THR A 471 21.08 54.31 -48.96
CA THR A 471 19.91 54.81 -49.72
C THR A 471 20.32 55.48 -51.04
N ASN A 472 19.41 55.47 -52.01
CA ASN A 472 19.51 56.26 -53.26
C ASN A 472 18.53 57.46 -53.28
N GLY A 473 17.66 57.60 -52.26
CA GLY A 473 16.58 58.59 -52.21
C GLY A 473 15.88 58.54 -50.86
N ASN A 474 14.61 58.13 -50.81
CA ASN A 474 13.85 58.10 -49.56
C ASN A 474 14.43 57.14 -48.50
N VAL A 475 14.40 57.57 -47.23
CA VAL A 475 14.71 56.77 -46.05
C VAL A 475 13.50 56.78 -45.12
N PHE A 476 13.17 55.61 -44.57
CA PHE A 476 12.15 55.42 -43.55
C PHE A 476 12.81 55.44 -42.17
N VAL A 477 12.19 56.18 -41.26
CA VAL A 477 12.55 56.28 -39.86
C VAL A 477 11.43 55.60 -39.07
N ASP A 478 11.69 54.39 -38.59
CA ASP A 478 10.81 53.65 -37.70
C ASP A 478 11.21 53.98 -36.26
N LEU A 479 10.25 54.48 -35.48
CA LEU A 479 10.42 54.97 -34.13
C LEU A 479 9.29 54.45 -33.23
N ASN A 480 9.64 53.67 -32.21
CA ASN A 480 8.69 53.29 -31.16
C ASN A 480 8.71 54.31 -30.01
N LEU A 481 7.53 54.82 -29.63
CA LEU A 481 7.36 55.73 -28.50
C LEU A 481 6.50 55.11 -27.41
N GLU A 482 6.91 55.26 -26.16
CA GLU A 482 6.13 54.80 -25.00
C GLU A 482 4.80 55.56 -24.85
N LEU A 483 4.83 56.88 -25.08
CA LEU A 483 3.68 57.78 -25.02
C LEU A 483 3.70 58.77 -26.19
N LYS A 484 2.55 59.39 -26.46
CA LYS A 484 2.46 60.47 -27.45
C LYS A 484 3.41 61.60 -27.10
N SER A 485 4.28 61.99 -28.04
CA SER A 485 5.37 62.94 -27.80
C SER A 485 5.73 63.74 -29.05
N GLU A 486 6.31 64.92 -28.87
CA GLU A 486 6.92 65.69 -29.96
C GLU A 486 8.37 65.26 -30.16
N ILE A 487 8.76 65.05 -31.41
CA ILE A 487 10.08 64.60 -31.80
C ILE A 487 10.76 65.67 -32.66
N SER A 488 12.01 65.99 -32.35
CA SER A 488 12.86 66.87 -33.13
C SER A 488 13.92 66.05 -33.85
N MET A 489 13.94 66.14 -35.18
CA MET A 489 14.91 65.49 -36.05
C MET A 489 15.90 66.49 -36.61
N VAL A 490 17.19 66.19 -36.52
CA VAL A 490 18.28 66.94 -37.14
C VAL A 490 19.13 65.98 -37.96
N VAL A 491 19.38 66.33 -39.22
CA VAL A 491 20.29 65.61 -40.11
C VAL A 491 21.57 66.41 -40.26
N LEU A 492 22.71 65.77 -40.01
CA LEU A 492 24.04 66.36 -40.10
C LEU A 492 24.86 65.72 -41.22
N ASN A 493 25.58 66.53 -42.00
CA ASN A 493 26.60 66.02 -42.92
C ASN A 493 27.92 65.68 -42.19
N ASN A 494 28.90 65.14 -42.91
CA ASN A 494 30.21 64.77 -42.34
C ASN A 494 31.03 65.97 -41.81
N ALA A 495 30.67 67.21 -42.16
CA ALA A 495 31.27 68.42 -41.60
C ALA A 495 30.52 68.95 -40.36
N GLY A 496 29.48 68.24 -39.89
CA GLY A 496 28.65 68.65 -38.77
C GLY A 496 27.66 69.78 -39.09
N GLN A 497 27.46 70.10 -40.38
CA GLN A 497 26.50 71.12 -40.79
C GLN A 497 25.09 70.52 -40.87
N ASN A 498 24.08 71.30 -40.46
CA ASN A 498 22.67 70.91 -40.58
C ASN A 498 22.26 70.84 -42.05
N VAL A 499 21.83 69.66 -42.47
CA VAL A 499 21.32 69.36 -43.81
C VAL A 499 19.81 69.54 -43.83
N GLU A 500 19.15 69.07 -42.77
CA GLU A 500 17.69 69.14 -42.63
C GLU A 500 17.30 69.15 -41.16
N VAL A 501 16.23 69.89 -40.81
CA VAL A 501 15.65 69.92 -39.47
C VAL A 501 14.14 69.80 -39.60
N LYS A 502 13.55 68.85 -38.86
CA LYS A 502 12.11 68.57 -38.88
C LYS A 502 11.58 68.38 -37.46
N GLN A 503 10.30 68.67 -37.27
CA GLN A 503 9.56 68.35 -36.06
C GLN A 503 8.28 67.62 -36.43
N PHE A 504 7.92 66.62 -35.62
CA PHE A 504 6.69 65.85 -35.81
C PHE A 504 6.13 65.36 -34.46
N SER A 505 4.83 65.14 -34.40
CA SER A 505 4.18 64.47 -33.27
C SER A 505 4.10 62.98 -33.58
N GLY A 506 4.65 62.14 -32.70
CA GLY A 506 4.45 60.69 -32.74
C GLY A 506 3.40 60.25 -31.71
N ASN A 507 2.64 59.21 -32.04
CA ASN A 507 1.72 58.54 -31.11
C ASN A 507 2.45 57.48 -30.28
N ALA A 508 1.83 56.98 -29.21
CA ALA A 508 2.32 55.80 -28.50
C ALA A 508 2.34 54.58 -29.46
N GLY A 509 3.37 53.75 -29.37
CA GLY A 509 3.64 52.64 -30.28
C GLY A 509 4.57 53.00 -31.45
N ASN A 510 4.53 52.21 -32.52
CA ASN A 510 5.40 52.37 -33.69
C ASN A 510 4.90 53.54 -34.58
N ASN A 511 5.83 54.41 -34.96
CA ASN A 511 5.63 55.50 -35.90
C ASN A 511 6.66 55.40 -37.04
N VAL A 512 6.20 55.54 -38.29
CA VAL A 512 7.09 55.54 -39.46
C VAL A 512 7.05 56.89 -40.16
N PHE A 513 8.21 57.52 -40.33
CA PHE A 513 8.38 58.79 -41.03
C PHE A 513 9.23 58.63 -42.28
N THR A 514 8.95 59.42 -43.32
CA THR A 514 9.77 59.43 -44.54
C THR A 514 10.66 60.66 -44.59
N LEU A 515 11.95 60.41 -44.85
CA LEU A 515 13.00 61.40 -45.06
C LEU A 515 13.42 61.36 -46.53
N ASP A 516 13.22 62.46 -47.25
CA ASP A 516 13.57 62.57 -48.66
C ASP A 516 15.04 63.00 -48.79
N ALA A 517 15.92 62.02 -49.03
CA ALA A 517 17.34 62.27 -49.26
C ALA A 517 17.69 62.38 -50.77
N ALA A 518 16.73 62.57 -51.66
CA ALA A 518 17.00 62.63 -53.12
C ALA A 518 17.87 63.83 -53.50
N SER A 519 17.75 64.95 -52.77
CA SER A 519 18.53 66.18 -53.00
C SER A 519 19.89 66.18 -52.30
N TRP A 520 20.19 65.17 -51.49
CA TRP A 520 21.43 65.09 -50.73
C TRP A 520 22.58 64.59 -51.62
N ALA A 521 23.77 65.19 -51.47
CA ALA A 521 24.97 64.69 -52.14
C ALA A 521 25.36 63.29 -51.60
N SER A 522 26.00 62.46 -52.42
CA SER A 522 26.54 61.17 -51.99
C SER A 522 27.52 61.36 -50.82
N GLY A 523 27.34 60.60 -49.74
CA GLY A 523 28.11 60.77 -48.51
C GLY A 523 27.49 60.12 -47.28
N VAL A 524 28.13 60.34 -46.13
CA VAL A 524 27.68 59.84 -44.82
C VAL A 524 26.97 60.96 -44.07
N TYR A 525 25.80 60.63 -43.51
CA TYR A 525 24.95 61.53 -42.74
C TYR A 525 24.66 60.93 -41.37
N ILE A 526 24.45 61.78 -40.37
CA ILE A 526 23.97 61.40 -39.04
C ILE A 526 22.57 61.95 -38.86
N VAL A 527 21.60 61.08 -38.56
CA VAL A 527 20.25 61.47 -38.15
C VAL A 527 20.19 61.42 -36.63
N GLU A 528 19.89 62.56 -36.04
CA GLU A 528 19.66 62.74 -34.61
C GLU A 528 18.17 62.96 -34.35
N LEU A 529 17.56 62.14 -33.49
CA LEU A 529 16.21 62.37 -32.97
C LEU A 529 16.28 62.70 -31.50
N THR A 530 15.51 63.69 -31.07
CA THR A 530 15.29 64.02 -29.65
C THR A 530 13.80 63.98 -29.33
N GLU A 531 13.41 63.18 -28.35
CA GLU A 531 12.07 63.21 -27.78
C GLU A 531 11.95 64.42 -26.84
N LYS A 532 11.00 65.32 -27.10
CA LYS A 532 10.85 66.56 -26.32
C LYS A 532 10.35 66.34 -24.89
N ARG A 533 9.58 65.27 -24.65
CA ARG A 533 9.03 64.94 -23.33
C ARG A 533 10.10 64.47 -22.35
N THR A 534 10.97 63.55 -22.79
CA THR A 534 12.02 62.93 -21.97
C THR A 534 13.34 63.66 -22.08
N GLY A 535 13.59 64.36 -23.19
CA GLY A 535 14.87 64.97 -23.51
C GLY A 535 15.89 63.97 -24.04
N GLU A 536 15.51 62.71 -24.24
CA GLU A 536 16.41 61.66 -24.74
C GLU A 536 16.72 61.84 -26.21
N THR A 537 17.97 61.57 -26.58
CA THR A 537 18.49 61.75 -27.94
C THR A 537 19.08 60.44 -28.47
N VAL A 538 18.75 60.06 -29.71
CA VAL A 538 19.35 58.94 -30.44
C VAL A 538 19.98 59.41 -31.75
N ARG A 539 21.15 58.85 -32.09
CA ARG A 539 21.87 59.11 -33.35
C ARG A 539 22.05 57.82 -34.15
N LYS A 540 21.74 57.84 -35.44
CA LYS A 540 22.08 56.73 -36.35
C LYS A 540 22.68 57.27 -37.65
N ARG A 541 23.59 56.48 -38.22
CA ARG A 541 24.31 56.81 -39.45
C ARG A 541 23.52 56.34 -40.68
N ILE A 542 23.42 57.18 -41.70
CA ILE A 542 22.94 56.84 -43.05
C ILE A 542 24.07 57.03 -44.06
N VAL A 543 24.13 56.16 -45.07
CA VAL A 543 24.97 56.30 -46.26
C VAL A 543 24.08 56.61 -47.46
N LYS A 544 24.30 57.75 -48.13
CA LYS A 544 23.69 58.11 -49.42
C LYS A 544 24.68 57.76 -50.53
N ASN A 545 24.27 56.88 -51.43
CA ASN A 545 25.06 56.56 -52.63
C ASN A 545 24.95 57.66 -53.68
#